data_AF-A0A2U9IKW9-F1
#
_entry.id   AF-A0A2U9IKW9-F1
#
_cell.length_a   1.000
_cell.length_b   1.000
_cell.length_c   1.000
_cell.angle_alpha   90.00
_cell.angle_beta   90.00
_cell.angle_gamma   90.00
#
_symmetry.space_group_name_H-M   'P 1'
#
loop_
_entity.id
_entity.type
_entity.pdbx_description
1 polymer ?
#
loop_
_entity_poly.entity_id
_entity_poly.type
_entity_poly.pdbx_seq_one_letter_code
_entity_poly.pdbx_strand_id
1 'polypeptide(L)'
;MLNLIDLISNDILLWYGRKLKGILLTMNNNADQISVDMLIILENVERLSILSRGDIFNFFFNRLKNTNEFKEYVLKNKKSPKLNGIIISETEISYNVLKILYMILEGYILYDPENILYKKKEEIKANKIKIVNYKQNRLIDLGKVKKGEVLEL
;
A
#
# COMPACT_ATOMS: atom_id res chain seq x y z
N MET A 1 -0.90 -11.41 -12.78
CA MET A 1 -0.97 -10.37 -11.73
C MET A 1 0.18 -10.52 -10.77
N LEU A 2 0.33 -11.68 -10.11
CA LEU A 2 1.46 -11.97 -9.20
C LEU A 2 2.82 -11.69 -9.85
N ASN A 3 3.10 -12.21 -11.05
CA ASN A 3 4.37 -11.92 -11.74
C ASN A 3 4.64 -10.41 -11.94
N LEU A 4 3.60 -9.61 -12.19
CA LEU A 4 3.75 -8.15 -12.37
C LEU A 4 4.05 -7.45 -11.05
N ILE A 5 3.42 -7.92 -9.98
CA ILE A 5 3.67 -7.47 -8.61
C ILE A 5 5.12 -7.79 -8.22
N ASP A 6 5.60 -8.98 -8.51
CA ASP A 6 6.98 -9.38 -8.20
C ASP A 6 7.98 -8.51 -8.95
N LEU A 7 7.75 -8.29 -10.26
CA LEU A 7 8.61 -7.46 -11.10
C LEU A 7 8.69 -6.02 -10.58
N ILE A 8 7.55 -5.37 -10.33
CA ILE A 8 7.55 -3.97 -9.88
C ILE A 8 8.10 -3.84 -8.45
N SER A 9 7.80 -4.80 -7.56
CA SER A 9 8.31 -4.78 -6.19
C SER A 9 9.83 -4.97 -6.16
N ASN A 10 10.36 -5.87 -6.99
CA ASN A 10 11.80 -6.07 -7.14
C ASN A 10 12.48 -4.84 -7.75
N ASP A 11 11.88 -4.20 -8.75
CA ASP A 11 12.44 -2.97 -9.34
C ASP A 11 12.50 -1.83 -8.32
N ILE A 12 11.45 -1.64 -7.51
CA ILE A 12 11.43 -0.68 -6.41
C ILE A 12 12.51 -1.00 -5.37
N LEU A 13 12.61 -2.27 -4.96
CA LEU A 13 13.61 -2.74 -3.98
C LEU A 13 15.04 -2.51 -4.48
N LEU A 14 15.33 -2.85 -5.74
CA LEU A 14 16.66 -2.65 -6.34
C LEU A 14 17.00 -1.16 -6.45
N TRP A 15 16.02 -0.32 -6.78
CA TRP A 15 16.24 1.11 -6.95
C TRP A 15 16.50 1.84 -5.64
N TYR A 16 15.70 1.56 -4.60
CA TYR A 16 15.79 2.28 -3.33
C TYR A 16 16.68 1.60 -2.29
N GLY A 17 16.90 0.29 -2.40
CA GLY A 17 17.71 -0.48 -1.47
C GLY A 17 17.30 -0.23 -0.02
N ARG A 18 18.24 0.26 0.79
CA ARG A 18 18.03 0.53 2.23
C ARG A 18 17.00 1.62 2.54
N LYS A 19 16.68 2.48 1.56
CA LYS A 19 15.65 3.53 1.71
C LYS A 19 14.23 2.98 1.59
N LEU A 20 14.07 1.75 1.08
CA LEU A 20 12.80 1.05 1.10
C LEU A 20 12.63 0.38 2.47
N LYS A 21 11.52 0.68 3.13
CA LYS A 21 11.26 0.27 4.52
C LYS A 21 10.13 -0.71 4.65
N GLY A 22 9.25 -0.76 3.65
CA GLY A 22 8.22 -1.78 3.58
C GLY A 22 7.43 -1.73 2.27
N ILE A 23 6.91 -2.89 1.88
CA ILE A 23 5.93 -3.05 0.81
C ILE A 23 4.82 -3.93 1.34
N LEU A 24 3.58 -3.46 1.23
CA LEU A 24 2.38 -4.21 1.53
C LEU A 24 1.38 -4.10 0.37
N LEU A 25 0.60 -5.14 0.16
CA LEU A 25 -0.42 -5.20 -0.88
C LEU A 25 -1.80 -5.46 -0.31
N THR A 26 -2.81 -4.86 -0.92
CA THR A 26 -4.19 -5.31 -0.81
C THR A 26 -4.77 -5.60 -2.18
N MET A 27 -5.46 -6.73 -2.32
CA MET A 27 -6.21 -7.06 -3.52
C MET A 27 -7.66 -6.68 -3.30
N ASN A 28 -8.23 -5.90 -4.23
CA ASN A 28 -9.64 -5.61 -4.28
C ASN A 28 -10.24 -6.29 -5.50
N ASN A 29 -11.09 -7.28 -5.24
CA ASN A 29 -11.82 -8.01 -6.26
C ASN A 29 -13.14 -7.29 -6.53
N ASN A 30 -13.15 -6.48 -7.58
CA ASN A 30 -14.40 -5.95 -8.13
C ASN A 30 -14.87 -6.87 -9.26
N ALA A 31 -16.18 -6.95 -9.49
CA ALA A 31 -16.82 -7.89 -10.41
C ALA A 31 -16.16 -7.96 -11.82
N ASP A 32 -15.61 -6.84 -12.30
CA ASP A 32 -15.07 -6.72 -13.66
C ASP A 32 -13.54 -6.75 -13.76
N GLN A 33 -12.82 -6.65 -12.63
CA GLN A 33 -11.36 -6.60 -12.61
C GLN A 33 -10.77 -6.72 -11.19
N ILE A 34 -9.68 -7.48 -11.06
CA ILE A 34 -8.81 -7.46 -9.88
C ILE A 34 -7.97 -6.18 -9.91
N SER A 35 -8.07 -5.38 -8.84
CA SER A 35 -7.18 -4.24 -8.59
C SER A 35 -6.29 -4.51 -7.39
N VAL A 36 -5.09 -3.97 -7.42
CA VAL A 36 -4.10 -4.15 -6.35
C VAL A 36 -3.61 -2.77 -5.92
N ASP A 37 -3.76 -2.48 -4.64
CA ASP A 37 -3.17 -1.30 -4.03
C ASP A 37 -1.89 -1.72 -3.32
N MET A 38 -0.78 -1.06 -3.64
CA MET A 38 0.54 -1.26 -3.06
C MET A 38 0.87 -0.07 -2.16
N LEU A 39 1.06 -0.35 -0.86
CA LEU A 39 1.60 0.60 0.09
C LEU A 39 3.13 0.44 0.11
N ILE A 40 3.84 1.52 -0.19
CA ILE A 40 5.31 1.56 -0.24
C ILE A 40 5.77 2.55 0.82
N ILE A 41 6.60 2.08 1.74
CA ILE A 41 7.18 2.92 2.80
C ILE A 41 8.60 3.26 2.39
N LEU A 42 8.87 4.55 2.19
CA LEU A 42 10.17 5.08 1.78
C LEU A 42 10.71 6.09 2.78
N GLU A 43 12.02 6.11 2.94
CA GLU A 43 12.73 7.10 3.76
C GLU A 43 12.74 8.48 3.07
N ASN A 44 12.60 9.56 3.85
CA ASN A 44 12.74 10.96 3.41
C ASN A 44 11.74 11.43 2.33
N VAL A 45 10.49 10.91 2.35
CA VAL A 45 9.41 11.32 1.42
C VAL A 45 8.35 12.21 2.07
N GLU A 46 8.46 12.50 3.36
CA GLU A 46 7.50 13.31 4.12
C GLU A 46 7.35 14.72 3.56
N ARG A 47 8.40 15.28 2.96
CA ARG A 47 8.39 16.61 2.32
C ARG A 47 7.85 16.61 0.89
N LEU A 48 7.65 15.44 0.29
CA LEU A 48 7.17 15.33 -1.08
C LEU A 48 5.65 15.47 -1.13
N SER A 49 5.17 16.27 -2.08
CA SER A 49 3.73 16.39 -2.35
C SER A 49 3.14 15.06 -2.82
N ILE A 50 1.83 14.90 -2.66
CA ILE A 50 1.13 13.69 -3.11
C ILE A 50 1.27 13.44 -4.62
N LEU A 51 1.37 14.51 -5.42
CA LEU A 51 1.60 14.43 -6.86
C LEU A 51 3.00 13.88 -7.16
N SER A 52 4.03 14.41 -6.50
CA SER A 52 5.41 13.94 -6.67
C SER A 52 5.56 12.46 -6.28
N ARG A 53 4.86 12.05 -5.22
CA ARG A 53 4.79 10.64 -4.80
C ARG A 53 4.07 9.75 -5.84
N GLY A 54 3.02 10.28 -6.47
CA GLY A 54 2.37 9.63 -7.61
C GLY A 54 3.33 9.45 -8.78
N ASP A 55 4.14 10.47 -9.09
CA ASP A 55 5.14 10.40 -10.15
C ASP A 55 6.23 9.36 -9.90
N ILE A 56 6.66 9.21 -8.63
CA ILE A 56 7.58 8.13 -8.23
C ILE A 56 6.97 6.77 -8.58
N PHE A 57 5.73 6.49 -8.19
CA PHE A 57 5.11 5.21 -8.52
C PHE A 57 4.93 5.02 -10.03
N ASN A 58 4.49 6.08 -10.73
CA ASN A 58 4.29 6.08 -12.18
C ASN A 58 5.59 5.78 -12.93
N PHE A 59 6.75 6.23 -12.43
CA PHE A 59 8.05 5.88 -12.98
C PHE A 59 8.26 4.35 -13.04
N PHE A 60 8.05 3.64 -11.92
CA PHE A 60 8.17 2.17 -11.89
C PHE A 60 7.07 1.48 -12.70
N PHE A 61 5.85 1.98 -12.62
CA PHE A 61 4.75 1.41 -13.40
C PHE A 61 4.98 1.54 -14.91
N ASN A 62 5.56 2.64 -15.38
CA ASN A 62 5.91 2.81 -16.78
C ASN A 62 7.05 1.89 -17.23
N ARG A 63 8.02 1.60 -16.34
CA ARG A 63 9.05 0.59 -16.61
C ARG A 63 8.44 -0.81 -16.72
N LEU A 64 7.51 -1.16 -15.83
CA LEU A 64 6.75 -2.41 -15.87
C LEU A 64 5.97 -2.57 -17.19
N LYS A 65 5.37 -1.50 -17.73
CA LYS A 65 4.65 -1.54 -19.03
C LYS A 65 5.50 -2.02 -20.20
N ASN A 66 6.81 -1.81 -20.12
CA ASN A 66 7.75 -2.16 -21.19
C ASN A 66 8.16 -3.64 -21.17
N THR A 67 7.85 -4.38 -20.10
CA THR A 67 8.22 -5.80 -19.99
C THR A 67 7.32 -6.71 -20.82
N ASN A 68 7.80 -7.90 -21.14
CA ASN A 68 7.02 -8.88 -21.91
C ASN A 68 5.83 -9.40 -21.10
N GLU A 69 6.01 -9.59 -19.79
CA GLU A 69 4.98 -10.08 -18.87
C GLU A 69 3.79 -9.12 -18.80
N PHE A 70 4.03 -7.80 -18.85
CA PHE A 70 2.94 -6.83 -18.90
C PHE A 70 2.16 -6.94 -20.21
N LYS A 71 2.86 -7.03 -21.35
CA LYS A 71 2.24 -7.18 -22.67
C LYS A 71 1.41 -8.46 -22.73
N GLU A 72 1.96 -9.58 -22.26
CA GLU A 72 1.27 -10.87 -22.17
C GLU A 72 0.02 -10.79 -21.29
N TYR A 73 0.13 -10.12 -20.13
CA TYR A 73 -1.03 -9.90 -19.27
C TYR A 73 -2.14 -9.14 -20.00
N VAL A 74 -1.81 -8.05 -20.70
CA VAL A 74 -2.80 -7.26 -21.46
C VAL A 74 -3.41 -8.07 -22.59
N LEU A 75 -2.60 -8.83 -23.34
CA LEU A 75 -3.09 -9.67 -24.44
C LEU A 75 -4.07 -10.74 -23.96
N LYS A 76 -3.78 -11.37 -22.81
CA LYS A 76 -4.60 -12.41 -22.18
C LYS A 76 -5.89 -11.86 -21.56
N ASN A 77 -5.81 -10.73 -20.85
CA ASN A 77 -6.93 -10.20 -20.07
C ASN A 77 -7.71 -9.09 -20.78
N LYS A 78 -7.25 -8.65 -21.98
CA LYS A 78 -7.81 -7.54 -22.77
C LYS A 78 -7.93 -6.21 -22.02
N LYS A 79 -7.26 -6.07 -20.88
CA LYS A 79 -7.27 -4.90 -20.00
C LYS A 79 -5.88 -4.72 -19.38
N SER A 80 -5.49 -3.46 -19.16
CA SER A 80 -4.31 -3.14 -18.37
C SER A 80 -4.50 -3.54 -16.91
N PRO A 81 -3.48 -4.07 -16.23
CA PRO A 81 -3.57 -4.38 -14.80
C PRO A 81 -3.82 -3.09 -14.02
N LYS A 82 -4.75 -3.15 -13.05
CA LYS A 82 -4.99 -2.04 -12.12
C LYS A 82 -4.05 -2.19 -10.92
N LEU A 83 -2.88 -1.59 -11.02
CA LEU A 83 -1.91 -1.46 -9.93
C LEU A 83 -1.86 0.01 -9.49
N ASN A 84 -2.20 0.27 -8.23
CA ASN A 84 -2.13 1.61 -7.63
C ASN A 84 -1.02 1.63 -6.59
N GLY A 85 -0.22 2.70 -6.56
CA GLY A 85 0.82 2.89 -5.56
C GLY A 85 0.49 4.02 -4.60
N ILE A 86 0.66 3.76 -3.31
CA ILE A 86 0.57 4.74 -2.24
C ILE A 86 1.94 4.78 -1.58
N ILE A 87 2.62 5.93 -1.66
CA ILE A 87 3.94 6.12 -1.06
C ILE A 87 3.79 6.96 0.21
N ILE A 88 4.35 6.46 1.30
CA ILE A 88 4.39 7.15 2.59
C ILE A 88 5.79 7.07 3.20
N SER A 89 6.07 7.99 4.11
CA SER A 89 7.17 7.91 5.06
C SER A 89 6.84 6.98 6.22
N GLU A 90 7.87 6.54 6.93
CA GLU A 90 7.70 5.77 8.18
C GLU A 90 6.87 6.54 9.22
N THR A 91 7.07 7.86 9.33
CA THR A 91 6.35 8.70 10.30
C THR A 91 4.85 8.77 10.02
N GLU A 92 4.45 8.69 8.74
CA GLU A 92 3.05 8.75 8.32
C GLU A 92 2.25 7.48 8.67
N ILE A 93 2.93 6.37 8.98
CA ILE A 93 2.28 5.14 9.46
C ILE A 93 1.52 5.40 10.77
N SER A 94 2.02 6.31 11.60
CA SER A 94 1.45 6.64 12.90
C SER A 94 0.19 7.50 12.79
N TYR A 95 -0.09 8.11 11.64
CA TYR A 95 -1.22 9.04 11.46
C TYR A 95 -2.58 8.35 11.38
N ASN A 96 -2.61 7.00 11.40
CA ASN A 96 -3.85 6.22 11.47
C ASN A 96 -4.85 6.56 10.34
N VAL A 97 -4.34 6.93 9.16
CA VAL A 97 -5.16 7.20 7.97
C VAL A 97 -5.96 5.95 7.61
N LEU A 98 -7.28 6.08 7.44
CA LEU A 98 -8.20 4.95 7.31
C LEU A 98 -7.80 3.95 6.21
N LYS A 99 -7.40 4.44 5.03
CA LYS A 99 -6.97 3.57 3.93
C LYS A 99 -5.71 2.78 4.29
N ILE A 100 -4.75 3.41 4.98
CA ILE A 100 -3.51 2.76 5.43
C ILE A 100 -3.81 1.74 6.53
N LEU A 101 -4.66 2.06 7.50
CA LEU A 101 -5.10 1.11 8.53
C LEU A 101 -5.76 -0.12 7.92
N TYR A 102 -6.68 0.07 6.97
CA TYR A 102 -7.31 -1.02 6.23
C TYR A 102 -6.25 -1.90 5.56
N MET A 103 -5.30 -1.27 4.88
CA MET A 103 -4.23 -1.98 4.19
C MET A 103 -3.35 -2.78 5.15
N ILE A 104 -2.94 -2.22 6.30
CA ILE A 104 -2.11 -2.94 7.29
C ILE A 104 -2.87 -4.13 7.90
N LEU A 105 -4.18 -3.99 8.15
CA LEU A 105 -5.01 -5.05 8.72
C LEU A 105 -5.22 -6.22 7.74
N GLU A 106 -5.62 -5.93 6.50
CA GLU A 106 -6.06 -6.93 5.51
C GLU A 106 -4.99 -7.31 4.49
N GLY A 107 -3.93 -6.52 4.39
CA GLY A 107 -2.93 -6.66 3.36
C GLY A 107 -1.91 -7.75 3.65
N TYR A 108 -1.24 -8.13 2.57
CA TYR A 108 -0.11 -9.04 2.58
C TYR A 108 1.19 -8.24 2.56
N ILE A 109 2.04 -8.46 3.57
CA ILE A 109 3.37 -7.84 3.65
C ILE A 109 4.30 -8.60 2.68
N LEU A 110 4.81 -7.90 1.67
CA LEU A 110 5.83 -8.44 0.76
C LEU A 110 7.25 -8.22 1.27
N TYR A 111 7.48 -7.08 1.91
CA TYR A 111 8.79 -6.64 2.37
C TYR A 111 8.62 -5.81 3.64
N ASP A 112 9.34 -6.15 4.71
CA ASP A 112 9.30 -5.43 6.00
C ASP A 112 10.58 -5.75 6.82
N PRO A 113 11.77 -5.33 6.37
CA PRO A 113 13.05 -5.72 6.96
C PRO A 113 13.19 -5.29 8.43
N GLU A 114 12.53 -4.22 8.84
CA GLU A 114 12.63 -3.62 10.18
C GLU A 114 11.39 -3.94 11.06
N ASN A 115 10.48 -4.77 10.55
CA ASN A 115 9.21 -5.14 11.18
C ASN A 115 8.30 -3.94 11.51
N ILE A 116 8.37 -2.84 10.75
CA ILE A 116 7.59 -1.63 11.01
C ILE A 116 6.10 -1.86 10.75
N LEU A 117 5.77 -2.59 9.67
CA LEU A 117 4.38 -2.92 9.33
C LEU A 117 3.82 -3.96 10.30
N TYR A 118 4.62 -4.97 10.67
CA TYR A 118 4.22 -5.98 11.64
C TYR A 118 3.96 -5.36 13.02
N LYS A 119 4.86 -4.53 13.54
CA LYS A 119 4.68 -3.83 14.82
C LYS A 119 3.44 -2.95 14.79
N LYS A 120 3.22 -2.19 13.70
CA LYS A 120 2.01 -1.37 13.56
C LYS A 120 0.74 -2.22 13.54
N LYS A 121 0.75 -3.38 12.88
CA LYS A 121 -0.39 -4.30 12.86
C LYS A 121 -0.74 -4.79 14.27
N GLU A 122 0.24 -5.15 15.07
CA GLU A 122 0.02 -5.55 16.47
C GLU A 122 -0.48 -4.40 17.34
N GLU A 123 0.05 -3.18 17.16
CA GLU A 123 -0.44 -1.97 17.83
C GLU A 123 -1.92 -1.69 17.50
N ILE A 124 -2.31 -1.78 16.22
CA ILE A 124 -3.68 -1.58 15.76
C ILE A 124 -4.62 -2.59 16.45
N LYS A 125 -4.24 -3.87 16.50
CA LYS A 125 -5.01 -4.92 17.19
C LYS A 125 -5.11 -4.67 18.69
N ALA A 126 -4.01 -4.26 19.35
CA ALA A 126 -3.98 -3.95 20.77
C ALA A 126 -4.93 -2.78 21.12
N ASN A 127 -5.03 -1.78 20.23
CA ASN A 127 -5.99 -0.68 20.32
C ASN A 127 -7.44 -1.08 20.00
N LYS A 128 -7.68 -2.37 19.72
CA LYS A 128 -8.98 -2.94 19.33
C LYS A 128 -9.54 -2.35 18.04
N ILE A 129 -8.68 -1.80 17.19
CA ILE A 129 -9.08 -1.34 15.86
C ILE A 129 -9.25 -2.60 14.99
N LYS A 130 -10.40 -2.72 14.34
CA LYS A 130 -10.75 -3.91 13.56
C LYS A 130 -11.68 -3.56 12.42
N ILE A 131 -11.75 -4.42 11.41
CA ILE A 131 -12.75 -4.33 10.35
C ILE A 131 -13.95 -5.16 10.75
N VAL A 132 -15.13 -4.56 10.72
CA VAL A 132 -16.41 -5.21 11.01
C VAL A 132 -17.30 -5.17 9.77
N ASN A 133 -18.00 -6.27 9.52
CA ASN A 133 -19.02 -6.31 8.47
C ASN A 133 -20.32 -5.73 9.04
N TYR A 134 -20.85 -4.68 8.40
CA TYR A 134 -22.13 -4.07 8.75
C TYR A 134 -23.02 -4.05 7.52
N LYS A 135 -24.07 -4.89 7.54
CA LYS A 135 -24.91 -5.17 6.36
C LYS A 135 -24.04 -5.66 5.19
N GLN A 136 -24.10 -4.97 4.04
CA GLN A 136 -23.30 -5.24 2.85
C GLN A 136 -21.96 -4.46 2.82
N ASN A 137 -21.66 -3.66 3.86
CA ASN A 137 -20.48 -2.80 3.90
C ASN A 137 -19.44 -3.30 4.91
N ARG A 138 -18.17 -2.96 4.66
CA ARG A 138 -17.07 -3.12 5.63
C ARG A 138 -16.81 -1.79 6.31
N LEU A 139 -16.81 -1.76 7.65
CA LEU A 139 -16.51 -0.58 8.46
C LEU A 139 -15.22 -0.80 9.24
N ILE A 140 -14.45 0.27 9.44
CA ILE A 140 -13.31 0.27 10.36
C ILE A 140 -13.84 0.73 11.73
N ASP A 141 -13.92 -0.20 12.67
CA ASP A 141 -14.17 0.10 14.08
C ASP A 141 -12.85 0.58 14.70
N LEU A 142 -12.82 1.85 15.09
CA LEU A 142 -11.64 2.50 15.66
C LEU A 142 -11.43 2.17 17.15
N GLY A 143 -12.27 1.35 17.79
CA GLY A 143 -12.03 0.90 19.17
C GLY A 143 -11.69 2.04 20.15
N LYS A 144 -10.60 1.87 20.92
CA LYS A 144 -10.03 2.91 21.81
C LYS A 144 -8.98 3.78 21.08
N VAL A 145 -9.27 4.29 19.90
CA VAL A 145 -8.43 5.37 19.35
C VAL A 145 -8.56 6.57 20.30
N LYS A 146 -7.42 7.03 20.84
CA LYS A 146 -7.35 8.32 21.53
C LYS A 146 -7.81 9.39 20.54
N LYS A 147 -9.09 9.76 20.60
CA LYS A 147 -9.62 10.95 19.94
C LYS A 147 -8.94 12.15 20.61
N GLY A 148 -8.05 12.83 19.90
CA GLY A 148 -7.52 14.11 20.36
C GLY A 148 -5.99 14.20 20.30
N GLU A 149 -5.46 14.39 19.11
CA GLU A 149 -4.51 15.48 18.90
C GLU A 149 -5.11 16.36 17.80
N VAL A 150 -6.01 17.25 18.21
CA VAL A 150 -6.25 18.49 17.48
C VAL A 150 -5.04 19.33 17.84
N LEU A 151 -4.13 19.55 16.89
CA LEU A 151 -3.15 20.63 17.02
C LEU A 151 -3.97 21.93 17.02
N GLU A 152 -4.01 22.62 18.16
CA GLU A 152 -4.41 24.02 18.19
C GLU A 152 -3.50 24.77 17.22
N LEU A 153 -4.10 25.44 16.23
CA LEU A 153 -3.42 26.40 15.36
C LEU A 153 -3.22 27.72 16.11
#